data_AF-A0AA38CW49-F1
#
_entry.id   AF-A0AA38CW49-F1
#
_cell.length_a   1.000
_cell.length_b   1.000
_cell.length_c   1.000
_cell.angle_alpha   90.00
_cell.angle_beta   90.00
_cell.angle_gamma   90.00
#
_symmetry.space_group_name_H-M   'P 1'
#
loop_
_entity.id
_entity.type
_entity.pdbx_description
1 polymer ?
#
loop_
_entity_poly.entity_id
_entity_poly.type
_entity_poly.pdbx_seq_one_letter_code
_entity_poly.pdbx_strand_id
1 'polypeptide(L)'
;MPMRQPTRTRRPVPPPNRPAEVTVGPNPANHVAPTSPPGTGARYAGIDLAWSARNVSGIAVVDGAGRLLDSGAVTSDDDVAAWLAPHAGHLAVVALDAPLVVANATGSRPVERELTRAFRHVDAGTYPSNRANPLFDPPRALTLAQRFGWRPTAQRPQPAPLEPTGPGSLERSRGTGTDAPAPTTDPGLAVAVETYPHPAMVALFGLDRVIPYKPRPSRTLADRLVALDTLMTHLEAVAALALPGHDRWTALREAHARATRAVDLKRLEDELDGIFCAHVAWLWGTGSTALVAWGDDVEGFIVAPPGPVAPGSLDSPPEPAAPPGRPT
;
A
#
# COMPACT_ATOMS: atom_id res chain seq x y z
N MET A 1 31.18 37.63 47.91
CA MET A 1 30.14 38.17 47.00
C MET A 1 30.26 37.44 45.66
N PRO A 2 29.42 36.44 45.34
CA PRO A 2 29.52 35.73 44.07
C PRO A 2 28.76 36.47 42.96
N MET A 3 29.40 36.60 41.79
CA MET A 3 28.81 37.18 40.56
C MET A 3 27.67 36.29 40.03
N ARG A 4 26.48 36.87 39.83
CA ARG A 4 25.35 36.23 39.14
C ARG A 4 25.57 36.32 37.62
N GLN A 5 25.42 35.20 36.92
CA GLN A 5 25.32 35.18 35.45
C GLN A 5 23.95 35.71 34.99
N PRO A 6 23.86 36.36 33.81
CA PRO A 6 22.61 36.90 33.29
C PRO A 6 21.73 35.80 32.64
N THR A 7 20.44 35.86 32.91
CA THR A 7 19.39 35.00 32.37
C THR A 7 19.18 35.26 30.87
N ARG A 8 19.22 34.20 30.04
CA ARG A 8 18.81 34.24 28.63
C ARG A 8 17.30 34.47 28.54
N THR A 9 16.87 35.60 27.99
CA THR A 9 15.48 35.88 27.62
C THR A 9 15.07 35.01 26.43
N ARG A 10 13.99 34.22 26.59
CA ARG A 10 13.35 33.48 25.48
C ARG A 10 12.68 34.48 24.53
N ARG A 11 12.92 34.35 23.22
CA ARG A 11 12.17 35.07 22.18
C ARG A 11 10.71 34.57 22.12
N PRO A 12 9.73 35.44 21.82
CA PRO A 12 8.34 35.05 21.68
C PRO A 12 8.12 34.16 20.45
N VAL A 13 7.19 33.21 20.59
CA VAL A 13 6.73 32.31 19.52
C VAL A 13 5.77 33.08 18.62
N PRO A 14 5.94 33.08 17.29
CA PRO A 14 5.02 33.75 16.37
C PRO A 14 3.64 33.03 16.35
N PRO A 15 2.54 33.75 16.10
CA PRO A 15 1.21 33.17 16.03
C PRO A 15 1.09 32.18 14.85
N PRO A 16 0.21 31.17 14.94
CA PRO A 16 0.00 30.21 13.87
C PRO A 16 -0.59 30.91 12.63
N ASN A 17 -0.03 30.61 11.46
CA ASN A 17 -0.57 31.08 10.18
C ASN A 17 -1.94 30.46 9.91
N ARG A 18 -2.86 31.27 9.36
CA ARG A 18 -4.11 30.78 8.77
C ARG A 18 -3.81 29.75 7.68
N PRO A 19 -4.64 28.70 7.54
CA PRO A 19 -4.51 27.76 6.43
C PRO A 19 -4.72 28.50 5.11
N ALA A 20 -3.76 28.36 4.20
CA ALA A 20 -3.91 28.80 2.82
C ALA A 20 -4.93 27.91 2.11
N GLU A 21 -5.76 28.51 1.26
CA GLU A 21 -6.66 27.81 0.35
C GLU A 21 -5.82 26.88 -0.56
N VAL A 22 -5.92 25.57 -0.34
CA VAL A 22 -5.21 24.57 -1.12
C VAL A 22 -5.89 24.47 -2.49
N THR A 23 -5.24 24.99 -3.51
CA THR A 23 -5.64 24.75 -4.90
C THR A 23 -5.09 23.38 -5.31
N VAL A 24 -5.97 22.39 -5.41
CA VAL A 24 -5.63 21.02 -5.83
C VAL A 24 -5.27 21.04 -7.31
N GLY A 25 -3.99 20.84 -7.63
CA GLY A 25 -3.54 20.58 -9.01
C GLY A 25 -3.92 19.16 -9.48
N PRO A 26 -3.94 18.89 -10.79
CA PRO A 26 -4.35 17.59 -11.31
C PRO A 26 -3.43 16.46 -10.83
N ASN A 27 -4.04 15.46 -10.17
CA ASN A 27 -3.37 14.30 -9.58
C ASN A 27 -3.00 13.26 -10.67
N PRO A 28 -1.74 12.78 -10.74
CA PRO A 28 -1.35 11.67 -11.64
C PRO A 28 -2.02 10.32 -11.32
N ALA A 29 -2.80 10.20 -10.24
CA ALA A 29 -3.57 9.00 -9.89
C ALA A 29 -4.85 8.76 -10.72
N ASN A 30 -5.14 9.59 -11.74
CA ASN A 30 -6.27 9.38 -12.64
C ASN A 30 -5.98 8.27 -13.68
N HIS A 31 -5.88 7.03 -13.21
CA HIS A 31 -6.11 5.88 -14.08
C HIS A 31 -7.62 5.74 -14.30
N VAL A 32 -8.05 5.91 -15.54
CA VAL A 32 -9.44 5.60 -15.96
C VAL A 32 -9.64 4.09 -15.81
N ALA A 33 -10.55 3.70 -14.92
CA ALA A 33 -10.89 2.29 -14.69
C ALA A 33 -11.44 1.65 -15.99
N PRO A 34 -11.05 0.41 -16.32
CA PRO A 34 -11.71 -0.33 -17.38
C PRO A 34 -13.17 -0.59 -16.99
N THR A 35 -14.10 -0.29 -17.91
CA THR A 35 -15.54 -0.46 -17.71
C THR A 35 -15.90 -1.94 -17.76
N SER A 36 -16.06 -2.59 -16.61
CA SER A 36 -16.69 -3.92 -16.50
C SER A 36 -17.78 -3.90 -15.44
N PRO A 37 -18.91 -4.62 -15.65
CA PRO A 37 -20.04 -4.62 -14.74
C PRO A 37 -19.71 -5.28 -13.39
N PRO A 38 -20.42 -4.92 -12.30
CA PRO A 38 -20.17 -5.49 -10.98
C PRO A 38 -20.74 -6.92 -10.90
N GLY A 39 -19.86 -7.87 -10.57
CA GLY A 39 -20.22 -9.25 -10.21
C GLY A 39 -19.64 -10.29 -11.17
N THR A 40 -18.42 -10.76 -10.85
CA THR A 40 -17.66 -11.97 -11.30
C THR A 40 -16.16 -11.67 -11.49
N GLY A 41 -15.74 -10.40 -11.43
CA GLY A 41 -14.34 -9.99 -11.60
C GLY A 41 -13.45 -10.18 -10.37
N ALA A 42 -12.14 -10.11 -10.61
CA ALA A 42 -11.09 -10.11 -9.58
C ALA A 42 -11.36 -9.09 -8.46
N ARG A 43 -10.98 -9.46 -7.24
CA ARG A 43 -11.04 -8.63 -6.03
C ARG A 43 -9.64 -8.43 -5.47
N TYR A 44 -9.45 -7.32 -4.76
CA TYR A 44 -8.18 -6.96 -4.17
C TYR A 44 -8.38 -6.63 -2.70
N ALA A 45 -7.61 -7.26 -1.82
CA ALA A 45 -7.71 -7.07 -0.38
C ALA A 45 -6.53 -6.29 0.17
N GLY A 46 -6.79 -5.51 1.21
CA GLY A 46 -5.79 -4.81 1.99
C GLY A 46 -5.93 -5.12 3.46
N ILE A 47 -4.80 -5.31 4.15
CA ILE A 47 -4.78 -5.55 5.59
C ILE A 47 -3.70 -4.68 6.23
N ASP A 48 -4.11 -3.73 7.09
CA ASP A 48 -3.21 -3.11 8.05
C ASP A 48 -2.96 -4.12 9.17
N LEU A 49 -1.96 -4.98 8.95
CA LEU A 49 -1.79 -6.20 9.72
C LEU A 49 -0.98 -5.92 10.98
N ALA A 50 -1.65 -5.95 12.13
CA ALA A 50 -0.94 -5.93 13.39
C ALA A 50 -0.01 -7.14 13.51
N TRP A 51 1.25 -6.93 13.92
CA TRP A 51 2.25 -8.02 13.97
C TRP A 51 1.91 -9.14 14.98
N SER A 52 1.05 -8.86 15.97
CA SER A 52 0.57 -9.83 16.95
C SER A 52 -0.93 -10.06 16.78
N ALA A 53 -1.35 -11.33 16.73
CA ALA A 53 -2.76 -11.74 16.61
C ALA A 53 -3.65 -11.36 17.81
N ARG A 54 -3.09 -10.76 18.86
CA ARG A 54 -3.85 -10.16 19.98
C ARG A 54 -4.33 -8.74 19.70
N ASN A 55 -3.80 -8.11 18.66
CA ASN A 55 -4.09 -6.73 18.30
C ASN A 55 -5.04 -6.68 17.11
N VAL A 56 -5.91 -5.68 17.10
CA VAL A 56 -6.82 -5.40 15.99
C VAL A 56 -6.02 -5.04 14.74
N SER A 57 -6.47 -5.54 13.59
CA SER A 57 -6.00 -5.27 12.25
C SER A 57 -7.16 -4.70 11.44
N GLY A 58 -6.89 -3.69 10.60
CA GLY A 58 -7.88 -3.20 9.65
C GLY A 58 -7.86 -4.02 8.38
N ILE A 59 -9.02 -4.22 7.78
CA ILE A 59 -9.16 -5.04 6.58
C ILE A 59 -10.17 -4.40 5.62
N ALA A 60 -9.90 -4.48 4.32
CA ALA A 60 -10.82 -4.00 3.30
C ALA A 60 -10.68 -4.80 2.00
N VAL A 61 -11.74 -4.82 1.20
CA VAL A 61 -11.75 -5.40 -0.15
C VAL A 61 -12.33 -4.40 -1.13
N VAL A 62 -11.69 -4.30 -2.30
CA VAL A 62 -12.18 -3.56 -3.46
C VAL A 62 -12.45 -4.50 -4.65
N ASP A 63 -13.32 -4.08 -5.56
CA ASP A 63 -13.64 -4.82 -6.78
C ASP A 63 -12.63 -4.60 -7.93
N GLY A 64 -12.92 -5.18 -9.09
CA GLY A 64 -12.11 -5.05 -10.31
C GLY A 64 -11.89 -3.60 -10.78
N ALA A 65 -12.82 -2.71 -10.46
CA ALA A 65 -12.76 -1.28 -10.78
C ALA A 65 -12.14 -0.44 -9.65
N GLY A 66 -11.76 -1.06 -8.54
CA GLY A 66 -11.15 -0.41 -7.38
C GLY A 66 -12.16 0.14 -6.37
N ARG A 67 -13.46 -0.13 -6.55
CA ARG A 67 -14.52 0.38 -5.67
C ARG A 67 -14.54 -0.40 -4.37
N LEU A 68 -14.69 0.29 -3.24
CA LEU A 68 -14.85 -0.36 -1.94
C LEU A 68 -16.08 -1.29 -1.95
N LEU A 69 -15.87 -2.54 -1.55
CA LEU A 69 -16.93 -3.52 -1.34
C LEU A 69 -17.28 -3.67 0.13
N ASP A 70 -16.26 -3.78 0.98
CA ASP A 70 -16.42 -3.88 2.43
C ASP A 70 -15.12 -3.50 3.15
N SER A 71 -15.23 -3.04 4.40
CA SER A 71 -14.12 -2.80 5.31
C SER A 71 -14.51 -3.07 6.76
N GLY A 72 -13.51 -3.40 7.58
CA GLY A 72 -13.74 -3.65 8.99
C GLY A 72 -12.48 -3.79 9.80
N ALA A 73 -12.66 -4.29 11.01
CA ALA A 73 -11.61 -4.52 11.98
C ALA A 73 -11.72 -5.96 12.50
N VAL A 74 -10.62 -6.70 12.44
CA VAL A 74 -10.51 -8.11 12.83
C VAL A 74 -9.35 -8.28 13.82
N THR A 75 -9.39 -9.27 14.70
CA THR A 75 -8.32 -9.43 15.71
C THR A 75 -7.47 -10.66 15.40
N SER A 76 -8.08 -11.83 15.44
CA SER A 76 -7.40 -13.11 15.24
C SER A 76 -7.27 -13.48 13.76
N ASP A 77 -6.41 -14.44 13.46
CA ASP A 77 -6.28 -14.99 12.10
C ASP A 77 -7.55 -15.75 11.68
N ASP A 78 -8.33 -16.27 12.63
CA ASP A 78 -9.64 -16.87 12.37
C ASP A 78 -10.68 -15.82 12.00
N ASP A 79 -10.65 -14.64 12.63
CA ASP A 79 -11.49 -13.51 12.24
C ASP A 79 -11.14 -13.04 10.82
N VAL A 80 -9.85 -12.98 10.47
CA VAL A 80 -9.40 -12.67 9.10
C VAL A 80 -9.98 -13.69 8.12
N ALA A 81 -9.90 -15.00 8.44
CA ALA A 81 -10.43 -16.05 7.58
C ALA A 81 -11.95 -15.97 7.41
N ALA A 82 -12.67 -15.76 8.51
CA ALA A 82 -14.13 -15.62 8.49
C ALA A 82 -14.55 -14.38 7.68
N TRP A 83 -13.85 -13.26 7.85
CA TRP A 83 -14.15 -12.02 7.15
C TRP A 83 -13.86 -12.11 5.64
N LEU A 84 -12.76 -12.78 5.24
CA LEU A 84 -12.41 -12.95 3.81
C LEU A 84 -13.17 -14.07 3.10
N ALA A 85 -13.86 -14.96 3.83
CA ALA A 85 -14.56 -16.11 3.25
C ALA A 85 -15.51 -15.74 2.08
N PRO A 86 -16.30 -14.65 2.13
CA PRO A 86 -17.16 -14.25 1.01
C PRO A 86 -16.41 -13.76 -0.24
N HIS A 87 -15.10 -13.52 -0.13
CA HIS A 87 -14.26 -12.97 -1.20
C HIS A 87 -13.20 -13.95 -1.70
N ALA A 88 -12.86 -14.98 -0.93
CA ALA A 88 -11.70 -15.85 -1.15
C ALA A 88 -11.56 -16.38 -2.59
N GLY A 89 -12.67 -16.82 -3.21
CA GLY A 89 -12.66 -17.36 -4.59
C GLY A 89 -12.43 -16.33 -5.71
N HIS A 90 -12.33 -15.05 -5.38
CA HIS A 90 -12.13 -13.97 -6.37
C HIS A 90 -10.89 -13.11 -6.07
N LEU A 91 -10.15 -13.39 -4.98
CA LEU A 91 -8.99 -12.58 -4.61
C LEU A 91 -7.84 -12.79 -5.61
N ALA A 92 -7.39 -11.70 -6.22
CA ALA A 92 -6.22 -11.68 -7.10
C ALA A 92 -4.95 -11.21 -6.36
N VAL A 93 -5.06 -10.17 -5.54
CA VAL A 93 -3.95 -9.64 -4.73
C VAL A 93 -4.42 -9.32 -3.31
N VAL A 94 -3.56 -9.62 -2.34
CA VAL A 94 -3.71 -9.22 -0.93
C VAL A 94 -2.48 -8.40 -0.54
N ALA A 95 -2.65 -7.11 -0.27
CA ALA A 95 -1.58 -6.25 0.26
C ALA A 95 -1.61 -6.21 1.79
N LEU A 96 -0.46 -6.43 2.42
CA LEU A 96 -0.29 -6.51 3.87
C LEU A 96 0.69 -5.43 4.35
N ASP A 97 0.29 -4.56 5.28
CA ASP A 97 1.21 -3.68 6.03
C ASP A 97 1.96 -4.48 7.11
N ALA A 98 2.71 -5.48 6.67
CA ALA A 98 3.53 -6.33 7.52
C ALA A 98 4.52 -7.15 6.67
N PRO A 99 5.69 -7.49 7.24
CA PRO A 99 6.72 -8.18 6.49
C PRO A 99 6.30 -9.58 6.04
N LEU A 100 6.47 -9.89 4.75
CA LEU A 100 6.20 -11.24 4.21
C LEU A 100 7.44 -12.13 4.23
N VAL A 101 8.60 -11.57 3.91
CA VAL A 101 9.88 -12.29 3.83
C VAL A 101 10.91 -11.60 4.71
N VAL A 102 11.44 -12.34 5.69
CA VAL A 102 12.41 -11.87 6.68
C VAL A 102 13.57 -12.86 6.78
N ALA A 103 14.55 -12.74 5.88
CA ALA A 103 15.69 -13.65 5.82
C ALA A 103 16.77 -13.33 6.88
N ASN A 104 16.95 -12.04 7.20
CA ASN A 104 18.02 -11.56 8.07
C ASN A 104 17.79 -11.91 9.54
N ALA A 105 18.88 -12.27 10.23
CA ALA A 105 18.85 -12.59 11.66
C ALA A 105 18.67 -11.34 12.53
N THR A 106 19.34 -10.23 12.18
CA THR A 106 19.30 -8.95 12.92
C THR A 106 19.29 -7.76 11.96
N GLY A 107 19.05 -6.56 12.49
CA GLY A 107 19.10 -5.30 11.73
C GLY A 107 17.90 -5.08 10.80
N SER A 108 18.05 -4.16 9.84
CA SER A 108 17.07 -3.91 8.77
C SER A 108 17.33 -4.79 7.56
N ARG A 109 16.27 -5.23 6.88
CA ARG A 109 16.35 -5.87 5.55
C ARG A 109 16.94 -4.91 4.51
N PRO A 110 17.56 -5.40 3.42
CA PRO A 110 18.01 -4.55 2.31
C PRO A 110 16.93 -3.59 1.82
N VAL A 111 15.73 -4.11 1.57
CA VAL A 111 14.57 -3.34 1.08
C VAL A 111 14.18 -2.18 2.00
N GLU A 112 14.20 -2.39 3.33
CA GLU A 112 13.89 -1.36 4.32
C GLU A 112 14.92 -0.23 4.32
N ARG A 113 16.20 -0.57 4.16
CA ARG A 113 17.28 0.44 4.09
C ARG A 113 17.14 1.31 2.85
N GLU A 114 16.81 0.70 1.72
CA GLU A 114 16.60 1.40 0.45
C GLU A 114 15.37 2.30 0.51
N LEU A 115 14.23 1.78 0.98
CA LEU A 115 13.00 2.56 1.08
C LEU A 115 13.15 3.70 2.09
N THR A 116 13.80 3.46 3.23
CA THR A 116 14.15 4.52 4.20
C THR A 116 15.07 5.56 3.57
N ARG A 117 16.07 5.15 2.78
CA ARG A 117 16.94 6.11 2.08
C ARG A 117 16.13 7.00 1.14
N ALA A 118 15.18 6.44 0.41
CA ALA A 118 14.33 7.18 -0.53
C ALA A 118 13.35 8.12 0.19
N PHE A 119 12.70 7.68 1.27
CA PHE A 119 11.54 8.38 1.85
C PHE A 119 11.74 9.00 3.24
N ARG A 120 12.92 8.89 3.87
CA ARG A 120 13.16 9.52 5.20
C ARG A 120 12.97 11.04 5.22
N HIS A 121 13.16 11.73 4.10
CA HIS A 121 13.06 13.18 4.01
C HIS A 121 11.62 13.70 4.20
N VAL A 122 10.63 12.83 3.96
CA VAL A 122 9.20 13.05 4.19
C VAL A 122 8.67 12.34 5.45
N ASP A 123 9.57 11.93 6.36
CA ASP A 123 9.29 11.17 7.59
C ASP A 123 8.68 9.78 7.39
N ALA A 124 8.82 9.18 6.21
CA ALA A 124 8.28 7.85 5.89
C ALA A 124 9.36 6.74 5.89
N GLY A 125 10.20 6.73 6.92
CA GLY A 125 11.18 5.64 7.14
C GLY A 125 10.50 4.33 7.56
N THR A 126 11.09 3.20 7.19
CA THR A 126 10.60 1.86 7.53
C THR A 126 11.10 1.41 8.90
N TYR A 127 10.32 0.56 9.56
CA TYR A 127 10.78 -0.17 10.74
C TYR A 127 11.66 -1.37 10.33
N PRO A 128 12.70 -1.70 11.12
CA PRO A 128 13.52 -2.89 10.87
C PRO A 128 12.75 -4.18 11.21
N SER A 129 12.74 -5.13 10.27
CA SER A 129 12.23 -6.48 10.49
C SER A 129 13.38 -7.49 10.45
N ASN A 130 13.46 -8.38 11.44
CA ASN A 130 14.50 -9.42 11.54
C ASN A 130 14.06 -10.53 12.50
N ARG A 131 14.67 -11.72 12.35
CA ARG A 131 14.30 -12.92 13.11
C ARG A 131 14.67 -12.90 14.60
N ALA A 132 15.53 -11.98 15.05
CA ALA A 132 15.77 -11.78 16.48
C ALA A 132 14.54 -11.16 17.19
N ASN A 133 13.59 -10.59 16.45
CA ASN A 133 12.27 -10.24 16.97
C ASN A 133 11.30 -11.42 16.78
N PRO A 134 10.76 -12.03 17.86
CA PRO A 134 9.84 -13.17 17.76
C PRO A 134 8.56 -12.89 16.97
N LEU A 135 8.19 -11.62 16.76
CA LEU A 135 7.05 -11.24 15.91
C LEU A 135 7.31 -11.46 14.40
N PHE A 136 8.57 -11.68 14.02
CA PHE A 136 9.03 -11.82 12.65
C PHE A 136 9.73 -13.17 12.38
N ASP A 137 9.56 -14.16 13.26
CA ASP A 137 10.14 -15.51 13.11
C ASP A 137 9.13 -16.62 13.51
N PRO A 138 8.19 -17.00 12.62
CA PRO A 138 7.91 -16.39 11.31
C PRO A 138 7.08 -15.09 11.44
N PRO A 139 7.11 -14.20 10.43
CA PRO A 139 6.25 -13.03 10.44
C PRO A 139 4.78 -13.42 10.20
N ARG A 140 3.85 -12.74 10.89
CA ARG A 140 2.40 -13.04 10.82
C ARG A 140 1.84 -13.01 9.39
N ALA A 141 2.31 -12.09 8.54
CA ALA A 141 1.85 -12.00 7.16
C ALA A 141 2.18 -13.28 6.37
N LEU A 142 3.36 -13.88 6.59
CA LEU A 142 3.74 -15.16 5.98
C LEU A 142 2.85 -16.30 6.49
N THR A 143 2.55 -16.34 7.79
CA THR A 143 1.65 -17.34 8.38
C THR A 143 0.25 -17.28 7.74
N LEU A 144 -0.30 -16.08 7.53
CA LEU A 144 -1.58 -15.90 6.83
C LEU A 144 -1.48 -16.33 5.37
N ALA A 145 -0.44 -15.91 4.65
CA ALA A 145 -0.24 -16.31 3.26
C ALA A 145 -0.18 -17.84 3.10
N GLN A 146 0.55 -18.54 3.98
CA GLN A 146 0.59 -20.00 4.02
C GLN A 146 -0.78 -20.62 4.32
N ARG A 147 -1.52 -20.07 5.30
CA ARG A 147 -2.85 -20.54 5.68
C ARG A 147 -3.85 -20.47 4.51
N PHE A 148 -3.80 -19.40 3.72
CA PHE A 148 -4.74 -19.19 2.62
C PHE A 148 -4.21 -19.63 1.24
N GLY A 149 -2.98 -20.15 1.17
CA GLY A 149 -2.33 -20.50 -0.09
C GLY A 149 -1.98 -19.29 -0.95
N TRP A 150 -1.87 -18.09 -0.38
CA TRP A 150 -1.42 -16.93 -1.14
C TRP A 150 0.07 -17.04 -1.43
N ARG A 151 0.48 -16.75 -2.66
CA ARG A 151 1.90 -16.76 -3.05
C ARG A 151 2.55 -15.41 -2.68
N PRO A 152 3.49 -15.34 -1.72
CA PRO A 152 4.26 -14.13 -1.50
C PRO A 152 5.19 -13.90 -2.69
N THR A 153 5.06 -12.77 -3.39
CA THR A 153 5.99 -12.42 -4.47
C THR A 153 5.99 -10.92 -4.79
N ALA A 154 7.17 -10.42 -5.15
CA ALA A 154 7.44 -9.11 -5.74
C ALA A 154 7.00 -9.02 -7.20
N GLN A 155 6.58 -10.14 -7.81
CA GLN A 155 6.11 -10.17 -9.18
C GLN A 155 4.63 -9.75 -9.26
N ARG A 156 4.28 -9.04 -10.32
CA ARG A 156 2.87 -8.75 -10.61
C ARG A 156 2.14 -10.05 -10.95
N PRO A 157 0.86 -10.19 -10.56
CA PRO A 157 0.02 -11.23 -11.12
C PRO A 157 0.03 -11.09 -12.64
N GLN A 158 0.23 -12.19 -13.36
CA GLN A 158 -0.03 -12.17 -14.79
C GLN A 158 -1.53 -12.01 -15.01
N PRO A 159 -1.97 -11.21 -15.99
CA PRO A 159 -3.38 -11.15 -16.32
C PRO A 159 -3.86 -12.56 -16.65
N ALA A 160 -5.03 -12.94 -16.15
CA ALA A 160 -5.66 -14.19 -16.56
C ALA A 160 -5.73 -14.19 -18.10
N PRO A 161 -5.38 -15.31 -18.77
CA PRO A 161 -5.62 -15.42 -20.20
C PRO A 161 -7.07 -15.05 -20.49
N LEU A 162 -7.29 -14.18 -21.48
CA LEU A 162 -8.65 -13.86 -21.91
C LEU A 162 -9.34 -15.18 -22.25
N GLU A 163 -10.39 -15.52 -21.51
CA GLU A 163 -11.28 -16.63 -21.85
C GLU A 163 -11.66 -16.49 -23.33
N PRO A 164 -11.49 -17.53 -24.17
CA PRO A 164 -11.84 -17.43 -25.57
C PRO A 164 -13.34 -17.16 -25.68
N THR A 165 -13.71 -15.91 -25.94
CA THR A 165 -15.09 -15.54 -26.29
C THR A 165 -15.35 -15.98 -27.72
N GLY A 166 -15.65 -17.27 -27.92
CA GLY A 166 -16.00 -17.81 -29.22
C GLY A 166 -16.66 -19.18 -29.10
N PRO A 167 -17.84 -19.41 -29.69
CA PRO A 167 -18.38 -20.75 -29.81
C PRO A 167 -17.67 -21.46 -30.98
N GLY A 168 -16.74 -22.37 -30.67
CA GLY A 168 -16.23 -23.33 -31.65
C GLY A 168 -14.73 -23.59 -31.57
N SER A 169 -14.34 -24.75 -31.04
CA SER A 169 -13.84 -25.85 -31.86
C SER A 169 -13.14 -26.88 -30.98
N LEU A 170 -13.84 -27.99 -30.75
CA LEU A 170 -13.24 -29.25 -30.33
C LEU A 170 -12.46 -29.81 -31.53
N GLU A 171 -11.18 -29.49 -31.65
CA GLU A 171 -10.26 -30.29 -32.48
C GLU A 171 -9.10 -30.81 -31.63
N ARG A 172 -9.19 -32.11 -31.33
CA ARG A 172 -8.06 -32.90 -30.82
C ARG A 172 -7.09 -33.12 -31.97
N SER A 173 -5.90 -32.54 -31.89
CA SER A 173 -4.74 -32.97 -32.69
C SER A 173 -3.69 -33.62 -31.79
N ARG A 174 -3.36 -34.88 -32.11
CA ARG A 174 -2.22 -35.63 -31.59
C ARG A 174 -0.97 -35.22 -32.36
N GLY A 175 0.16 -34.95 -31.69
CA GLY A 175 1.45 -34.80 -32.37
C GLY A 175 2.61 -34.25 -31.54
N THR A 176 3.34 -35.15 -30.89
CA THR A 176 4.83 -35.22 -30.69
C THR A 176 5.67 -33.95 -30.43
N GLY A 177 6.19 -33.86 -29.19
CA GLY A 177 7.63 -33.74 -28.91
C GLY A 177 8.29 -32.35 -28.95
N THR A 178 8.51 -31.75 -27.79
CA THR A 178 9.80 -31.24 -27.24
C THR A 178 9.53 -30.57 -25.90
N ASP A 179 9.81 -31.25 -24.80
CA ASP A 179 9.63 -30.72 -23.44
C ASP A 179 10.74 -29.71 -23.12
N ALA A 180 10.50 -28.44 -23.44
CA ALA A 180 10.97 -27.35 -22.59
C ALA A 180 9.98 -27.23 -21.42
N PRO A 181 10.41 -27.00 -20.17
CA PRO A 181 9.46 -26.79 -19.09
C PRO A 181 8.70 -25.50 -19.41
N ALA A 182 7.43 -25.65 -19.77
CA ALA A 182 6.51 -24.53 -19.81
C ALA A 182 6.56 -23.83 -18.44
N PRO A 183 6.57 -22.50 -18.36
CA PRO A 183 6.40 -21.83 -17.09
C PRO A 183 5.09 -22.33 -16.49
N THR A 184 5.18 -23.04 -15.37
CA THR A 184 4.04 -23.50 -14.58
C THR A 184 3.41 -22.28 -13.93
N THR A 185 2.64 -21.50 -14.68
CA THR A 185 1.66 -20.58 -14.14
C THR A 185 0.55 -21.41 -13.52
N ASP A 186 0.66 -21.63 -12.21
CA ASP A 186 -0.42 -22.17 -11.40
C ASP A 186 -1.64 -21.24 -11.52
N PRO A 187 -2.73 -21.66 -12.17
CA PRO A 187 -3.92 -20.85 -12.30
C PRO A 187 -4.70 -20.93 -10.98
N GLY A 188 -4.80 -19.80 -10.25
CA GLY A 188 -5.87 -19.59 -9.27
C GLY A 188 -5.49 -19.23 -7.84
N LEU A 189 -4.20 -19.11 -7.49
CA LEU A 189 -3.79 -18.63 -6.15
C LEU A 189 -3.62 -17.10 -6.14
N ALA A 190 -4.26 -16.44 -5.17
CA ALA A 190 -4.05 -15.02 -4.93
C ALA A 190 -2.57 -14.74 -4.61
N VAL A 191 -2.05 -13.59 -5.04
CA VAL A 191 -0.70 -13.14 -4.68
C VAL A 191 -0.76 -12.32 -3.39
N ALA A 192 0.16 -12.56 -2.46
CA ALA A 192 0.36 -11.72 -1.30
C ALA A 192 1.53 -10.76 -1.56
N VAL A 193 1.32 -9.47 -1.28
CA VAL A 193 2.37 -8.45 -1.36
C VAL A 193 2.52 -7.71 -0.04
N GLU A 194 3.75 -7.40 0.31
CA GLU A 194 4.06 -6.51 1.41
C GLU A 194 3.94 -5.07 0.91
N THR A 195 3.26 -4.21 1.67
CA THR A 195 3.17 -2.78 1.41
C THR A 195 3.63 -2.00 2.62
N TYR A 196 3.96 -0.71 2.42
CA TYR A 196 4.26 0.22 3.50
C TYR A 196 3.46 1.52 3.26
N PRO A 197 2.35 1.76 3.99
CA PRO A 197 1.38 2.81 3.63
C PRO A 197 1.93 4.24 3.60
N HIS A 198 2.83 4.61 4.52
CA HIS A 198 3.28 6.01 4.63
C HIS A 198 3.96 6.56 3.35
N PRO A 199 5.01 5.91 2.76
CA PRO A 199 5.55 6.32 1.47
C PRO A 199 4.52 6.32 0.35
N ALA A 200 3.64 5.32 0.35
CA ALA A 200 2.59 5.19 -0.65
C ALA A 200 1.60 6.36 -0.59
N MET A 201 1.11 6.74 0.59
CA MET A 201 0.23 7.89 0.77
C MET A 201 0.91 9.19 0.35
N VAL A 202 2.19 9.40 0.73
CA VAL A 202 2.92 10.62 0.36
C VAL A 202 2.98 10.80 -1.16
N ALA A 203 3.43 9.78 -1.88
CA ALA A 203 3.58 9.88 -3.33
C ALA A 203 2.23 9.85 -4.08
N LEU A 204 1.28 9.00 -3.69
CA LEU A 204 -0.02 8.87 -4.39
C LEU A 204 -0.97 10.05 -4.13
N PHE A 205 -0.86 10.71 -2.97
CA PHE A 205 -1.65 11.90 -2.67
C PHE A 205 -0.90 13.21 -2.96
N GLY A 206 0.37 13.15 -3.38
CA GLY A 206 1.18 14.33 -3.69
C GLY A 206 1.47 15.20 -2.47
N LEU A 207 1.77 14.58 -1.32
CA LEU A 207 2.00 15.28 -0.05
C LEU A 207 3.46 15.71 0.10
N ASP A 208 3.68 16.82 0.81
CA ASP A 208 5.03 17.25 1.19
C ASP A 208 5.64 16.36 2.29
N ARG A 209 4.80 15.69 3.09
CA ARG A 209 5.19 14.89 4.26
C ARG A 209 4.07 13.91 4.63
N VAL A 210 4.41 12.90 5.44
CA VAL A 210 3.45 11.98 6.07
C VAL A 210 2.35 12.74 6.85
N ILE A 211 1.10 12.29 6.68
CA ILE A 211 -0.04 12.70 7.51
C ILE A 211 0.18 12.15 8.94
N PRO A 212 0.25 12.98 9.99
CA PRO A 212 0.71 12.54 11.30
C PRO A 212 -0.41 11.91 12.17
N TYR A 213 -1.18 10.95 11.66
CA TYR A 213 -2.32 10.35 12.38
C TYR A 213 -1.94 9.27 13.41
N LYS A 214 -0.85 8.51 13.18
CA LYS A 214 -0.39 7.48 14.13
C LYS A 214 0.01 8.06 15.50
N PRO A 215 -0.12 7.35 16.63
CA PRO A 215 0.20 7.89 17.95
C PRO A 215 1.71 8.17 18.13
N ARG A 216 2.05 9.31 18.75
CA ARG A 216 3.40 9.62 19.27
C ARG A 216 3.30 10.44 20.56
N PRO A 217 4.31 10.42 21.45
CA PRO A 217 4.27 11.18 22.71
C PRO A 217 4.01 12.68 22.55
N SER A 218 4.43 13.25 21.42
CA SER A 218 4.25 14.67 21.09
C SER A 218 2.91 15.00 20.43
N ARG A 219 2.04 14.02 20.15
CA ARG A 219 0.76 14.22 19.44
C ARG A 219 -0.40 14.03 20.39
N THR A 220 -1.23 15.05 20.51
CA THR A 220 -2.46 15.01 21.30
C THR A 220 -3.56 14.25 20.55
N LEU A 221 -4.65 13.94 21.26
CA LEU A 221 -5.86 13.39 20.64
C LEU A 221 -6.41 14.33 19.55
N ALA A 222 -6.41 15.64 19.81
CA ALA A 222 -6.93 16.65 18.89
C ALA A 222 -6.08 16.71 17.60
N ASP A 223 -4.75 16.66 17.72
CA ASP A 223 -3.86 16.62 16.56
C ASP A 223 -4.15 15.40 15.68
N ARG A 224 -4.37 14.24 16.29
CA ARG A 224 -4.70 13.00 15.58
C ARG A 224 -6.07 13.04 14.92
N LEU A 225 -7.07 13.66 15.55
CA LEU A 225 -8.40 13.86 14.96
C LEU A 225 -8.32 14.65 13.66
N VAL A 226 -7.56 15.76 13.66
CA VAL A 226 -7.32 16.59 12.46
C VAL A 226 -6.55 15.80 11.38
N ALA A 227 -5.51 15.06 11.79
CA ALA A 227 -4.74 14.25 10.86
C ALA A 227 -5.55 13.11 10.24
N LEU A 228 -6.43 12.44 11.00
CA LEU A 228 -7.33 11.43 10.47
C LEU A 228 -8.36 12.03 9.52
N ASP A 229 -8.92 13.21 9.84
CA ASP A 229 -9.83 13.90 8.91
C ASP A 229 -9.13 14.22 7.57
N THR A 230 -7.87 14.65 7.64
CA THR A 230 -7.03 14.89 6.45
C THR A 230 -6.86 13.62 5.64
N LEU A 231 -6.55 12.48 6.27
CA LEU A 231 -6.44 11.17 5.60
C LEU A 231 -7.77 10.77 4.94
N MET A 232 -8.89 10.91 5.65
CA MET A 232 -10.21 10.56 5.11
C MET A 232 -10.58 11.41 3.89
N THR A 233 -10.25 12.71 3.91
CA THR A 233 -10.45 13.60 2.75
C THR A 233 -9.61 13.18 1.55
N HIS A 234 -8.36 12.76 1.75
CA HIS A 234 -7.54 12.23 0.66
C HIS A 234 -8.10 10.91 0.10
N LEU A 235 -8.59 10.02 0.96
CA LEU A 235 -9.23 8.77 0.53
C LEU A 235 -10.50 9.03 -0.29
N GLU A 236 -11.34 10.01 0.11
CA GLU A 236 -12.53 10.41 -0.67
C GLU A 236 -12.19 10.98 -2.05
N ALA A 237 -11.04 11.64 -2.17
CA ALA A 237 -10.57 12.18 -3.45
C ALA A 237 -10.10 11.07 -4.42
N VAL A 238 -9.89 9.84 -3.95
CA VAL A 238 -9.59 8.69 -4.81
C VAL A 238 -10.87 8.20 -5.47
N ALA A 239 -11.16 8.72 -6.66
CA ALA A 239 -12.40 8.43 -7.40
C ALA A 239 -12.68 6.92 -7.59
N ALA A 240 -11.62 6.11 -7.77
CA ALA A 240 -11.74 4.66 -7.94
C ALA A 240 -12.37 3.97 -6.72
N LEU A 241 -12.09 4.45 -5.50
CA LEU A 241 -12.62 3.84 -4.26
C LEU A 241 -14.14 4.01 -4.12
N ALA A 242 -14.74 5.00 -4.78
CA ALA A 242 -16.17 5.28 -4.73
C ALA A 242 -16.73 5.38 -3.29
N LEU A 243 -15.98 6.03 -2.39
CA LEU A 243 -16.32 6.13 -0.97
C LEU A 243 -17.55 7.00 -0.67
N PRO A 244 -17.76 8.16 -1.32
CA PRO A 244 -18.94 8.98 -1.05
C PRO A 244 -20.24 8.20 -1.35
N GLY A 245 -21.10 8.07 -0.33
CA GLY A 245 -22.36 7.32 -0.42
C GLY A 245 -22.25 5.83 -0.08
N HIS A 246 -21.05 5.30 0.19
CA HIS A 246 -20.88 3.93 0.68
C HIS A 246 -21.25 3.85 2.17
N ASP A 247 -22.16 2.96 2.57
CA ASP A 247 -22.69 2.87 3.94
C ASP A 247 -21.60 2.73 5.01
N ARG A 248 -20.63 1.83 4.78
CA ARG A 248 -19.49 1.65 5.70
C ARG A 248 -18.65 2.91 5.84
N TRP A 249 -18.42 3.64 4.75
CA TRP A 249 -17.67 4.89 4.77
C TRP A 249 -18.40 5.99 5.53
N THR A 250 -19.71 6.10 5.33
CA THR A 250 -20.59 7.00 6.12
C THR A 250 -20.47 6.69 7.62
N ALA A 251 -20.50 5.40 7.99
CA ALA A 251 -20.32 4.99 9.39
C ALA A 251 -18.93 5.35 9.95
N LEU A 252 -17.86 5.28 9.15
CA LEU A 252 -16.52 5.72 9.55
C LEU A 252 -16.44 7.24 9.76
N ARG A 253 -17.05 8.04 8.86
CA ARG A 253 -17.14 9.50 9.00
C ARG A 253 -17.90 9.90 10.27
N GLU A 254 -19.00 9.22 10.55
CA GLU A 254 -19.75 9.39 11.80
C GLU A 254 -18.96 8.99 13.05
N ALA A 255 -18.23 7.87 12.98
CA ALA A 255 -17.39 7.40 14.08
C ALA A 255 -16.25 8.39 14.37
N HIS A 256 -15.64 8.97 13.34
CA HIS A 256 -14.67 10.06 13.46
C HIS A 256 -15.27 11.30 14.13
N ALA A 257 -16.45 11.74 13.69
CA ALA A 257 -17.13 12.91 14.28
C ALA A 257 -17.48 12.73 15.77
N ARG A 258 -17.68 11.49 16.23
CA ARG A 258 -18.01 11.16 17.63
C ARG A 258 -16.79 10.72 18.45
N ALA A 259 -15.60 10.61 17.87
CA ALA A 259 -14.44 10.06 18.55
C ALA A 259 -13.94 11.01 19.65
N THR A 260 -13.84 10.49 20.87
CA THR A 260 -13.41 11.27 22.05
C THR A 260 -12.27 10.62 22.82
N ARG A 261 -11.83 9.43 22.40
CA ARG A 261 -10.76 8.65 23.08
C ARG A 261 -9.74 8.12 22.09
N ALA A 262 -8.53 7.88 22.58
CA ALA A 262 -7.43 7.38 21.76
C ALA A 262 -7.72 6.00 21.12
N VAL A 263 -8.51 5.15 21.79
CA VAL A 263 -8.94 3.85 21.28
C VAL A 263 -9.92 3.98 20.10
N ASP A 264 -10.75 5.03 20.08
CA ASP A 264 -11.67 5.29 18.97
C ASP A 264 -10.85 5.64 17.72
N LEU A 265 -9.82 6.49 17.89
CA LEU A 265 -8.91 6.85 16.80
C LEU A 265 -8.07 5.67 16.32
N LYS A 266 -7.64 4.76 17.20
CA LYS A 266 -6.89 3.56 16.79
C LYS A 266 -7.74 2.65 15.90
N ARG A 267 -9.02 2.46 16.23
CA ARG A 267 -9.94 1.65 15.40
C ARG A 267 -10.17 2.27 14.02
N LEU A 268 -10.32 3.59 13.96
CA LEU A 268 -10.43 4.33 12.70
C LEU A 268 -9.14 4.23 11.89
N GLU A 269 -7.99 4.50 12.52
CA GLU A 269 -6.66 4.39 11.92
C GLU A 269 -6.47 3.04 11.23
N ASP A 270 -6.74 1.94 11.93
CA ASP A 270 -6.52 0.59 11.40
C ASP A 270 -7.39 0.34 10.15
N GLU A 271 -8.68 0.64 10.23
CA GLU A 271 -9.59 0.39 9.11
C GLU A 271 -9.30 1.28 7.90
N LEU A 272 -8.92 2.55 8.11
CA LEU A 272 -8.51 3.46 7.04
C LEU A 272 -7.21 2.98 6.36
N ASP A 273 -6.24 2.51 7.14
CA ASP A 273 -5.00 1.92 6.62
C ASP A 273 -5.29 0.62 5.84
N GLY A 274 -6.27 -0.19 6.28
CA GLY A 274 -6.78 -1.35 5.55
C GLY A 274 -7.39 -0.99 4.19
N ILE A 275 -8.24 0.04 4.13
CA ILE A 275 -8.81 0.58 2.87
C ILE A 275 -7.69 1.05 1.94
N PHE A 276 -6.71 1.79 2.46
CA PHE A 276 -5.59 2.24 1.66
C PHE A 276 -4.72 1.08 1.16
N CYS A 277 -4.48 0.05 1.98
CA CYS A 277 -3.79 -1.16 1.53
C CYS A 277 -4.56 -1.86 0.40
N ALA A 278 -5.90 -1.87 0.43
CA ALA A 278 -6.71 -2.48 -0.62
C ALA A 278 -6.59 -1.69 -1.94
N HIS A 279 -6.49 -0.36 -1.85
CA HIS A 279 -6.18 0.47 -2.99
C HIS A 279 -4.79 0.15 -3.58
N VAL A 280 -3.78 -0.04 -2.74
CA VAL A 280 -2.43 -0.48 -3.18
C VAL A 280 -2.49 -1.84 -3.87
N ALA A 281 -3.23 -2.81 -3.32
CA ALA A 281 -3.42 -4.12 -3.93
C ALA A 281 -4.04 -4.03 -5.33
N TRP A 282 -5.07 -3.19 -5.49
CA TRP A 282 -5.73 -2.93 -6.78
C TRP A 282 -4.79 -2.27 -7.78
N LEU A 283 -4.08 -1.20 -7.40
CA LEU A 283 -3.08 -0.55 -8.27
C LEU A 283 -2.00 -1.54 -8.71
N TRP A 284 -1.50 -2.36 -7.79
CA TRP A 284 -0.47 -3.36 -8.09
C TRP A 284 -0.96 -4.41 -9.08
N GLY A 285 -2.12 -5.01 -8.79
CA GLY A 285 -2.69 -6.10 -9.58
C GLY A 285 -3.22 -5.66 -10.95
N THR A 286 -3.61 -4.40 -11.12
CA THR A 286 -4.01 -3.83 -12.42
C THR A 286 -2.84 -3.28 -13.24
N GLY A 287 -1.60 -3.43 -12.75
CA GLY A 287 -0.41 -3.05 -13.52
C GLY A 287 -0.05 -1.56 -13.46
N SER A 288 -0.56 -0.81 -12.49
CA SER A 288 -0.23 0.62 -12.34
C SER A 288 1.28 0.83 -12.19
N THR A 289 1.82 1.78 -12.95
CA THR A 289 3.22 2.21 -12.90
C THR A 289 3.52 3.13 -11.72
N ALA A 290 2.50 3.56 -10.97
CA ALA A 290 2.66 4.34 -9.76
C ALA A 290 3.32 3.55 -8.62
N LEU A 291 3.44 2.23 -8.76
CA LEU A 291 4.05 1.31 -7.79
C LEU A 291 5.15 0.48 -8.46
N VAL A 292 6.20 0.19 -7.70
CA VAL A 292 7.27 -0.74 -8.06
C VAL A 292 7.50 -1.72 -6.91
N ALA A 293 8.09 -2.88 -7.20
CA ALA A 293 8.61 -3.74 -6.16
C ALA A 293 10.04 -3.30 -5.82
N TRP A 294 10.28 -3.01 -4.55
CA TRP A 294 11.60 -2.84 -3.98
C TRP A 294 12.06 -4.19 -3.44
N GLY A 295 13.33 -4.56 -3.61
CA GLY A 295 13.86 -5.86 -3.16
C GLY A 295 13.42 -7.04 -4.04
N ASP A 296 13.42 -8.24 -3.47
CA ASP A 296 13.14 -9.50 -4.18
C ASP A 296 12.50 -10.57 -3.29
N ASP A 297 12.11 -11.69 -3.89
CA ASP A 297 11.41 -12.81 -3.23
C ASP A 297 12.30 -13.60 -2.24
N VAL A 298 13.60 -13.33 -2.21
CA VAL A 298 14.59 -14.07 -1.40
C VAL A 298 14.97 -13.28 -0.15
N GLU A 299 15.43 -12.05 -0.32
CA GLU A 299 15.90 -11.18 0.77
C GLU A 299 14.77 -10.33 1.37
N GLY A 300 13.63 -10.27 0.67
CA GLY A 300 12.42 -9.57 1.05
C GLY A 300 12.14 -8.35 0.17
N PHE A 301 10.85 -8.05 0.03
CA PHE A 301 10.36 -7.05 -0.90
C PHE A 301 9.27 -6.17 -0.29
N ILE A 302 9.07 -4.98 -0.84
CA ILE A 302 7.98 -4.06 -0.50
C ILE A 302 7.45 -3.45 -1.79
N VAL A 303 6.14 -3.55 -2.02
CA VAL A 303 5.44 -2.81 -3.07
C VAL A 303 5.16 -1.40 -2.56
N ALA A 304 5.79 -0.41 -3.20
CA ALA A 304 5.66 1.00 -2.84
C ALA A 304 5.92 1.87 -4.08
N PRO A 305 5.61 3.17 -4.06
CA PRO A 305 5.97 4.07 -5.15
C PRO A 305 7.48 4.09 -5.42
N PRO A 306 7.90 4.41 -6.66
CA PRO A 306 9.31 4.62 -6.95
C PRO A 306 9.84 5.79 -6.10
N GLY A 307 11.12 5.73 -5.76
CA GLY A 307 11.77 6.82 -5.04
C GLY A 307 11.79 8.10 -5.91
N PRO A 308 11.95 9.28 -5.30
CA PRO A 308 12.13 10.50 -6.08
C PRO A 308 13.30 10.32 -7.04
N VAL A 309 13.04 10.56 -8.31
CA VAL A 309 14.05 10.55 -9.37
C VAL A 309 15.11 11.59 -8.97
N ALA A 310 16.37 11.18 -8.85
CA ALA A 310 17.43 12.12 -8.53
C ALA A 310 17.44 13.23 -9.60
N PRO A 311 17.50 14.53 -9.22
CA PRO A 311 17.63 15.59 -10.21
C PRO A 311 18.92 15.36 -11.02
N GLY A 312 18.76 14.95 -12.28
CA GLY A 312 19.86 14.57 -13.18
C GLY A 312 19.70 13.26 -13.94
N SER A 313 18.67 12.44 -13.67
CA SER A 313 18.42 11.19 -14.44
C SER A 313 17.23 11.28 -15.40
N LEU A 314 16.90 12.48 -15.89
CA LEU A 314 16.22 12.55 -17.18
C LEU A 314 17.19 11.96 -18.20
N ASP A 315 16.74 10.94 -18.93
CA ASP A 315 17.46 10.40 -20.08
C ASP A 315 18.11 11.55 -20.84
N SER A 316 19.45 11.49 -20.96
CA SER A 316 20.11 12.35 -21.92
C SER A 316 19.43 12.09 -23.27
N PRO A 317 18.94 13.13 -23.98
CA PRO A 317 18.40 12.90 -25.31
C PRO A 317 19.46 12.16 -26.13
N PRO A 318 19.08 11.20 -26.99
CA PRO A 318 20.04 10.50 -27.82
C PRO A 318 20.91 11.53 -28.53
N GLU A 319 22.23 11.34 -28.43
CA GLU A 319 23.23 12.21 -29.02
C GLU A 319 22.85 12.43 -30.51
N PRO A 320 22.74 13.68 -30.98
CA PRO A 320 22.36 13.92 -32.36
C PRO A 320 23.36 13.22 -33.28
N ALA A 321 22.85 12.37 -34.17
CA ALA A 321 23.66 11.62 -35.12
C ALA A 321 24.64 12.58 -35.82
N ALA A 322 25.93 12.22 -35.78
CA ALA A 322 26.97 12.99 -36.44
C ALA A 322 26.59 13.24 -37.91
N PRO A 323 26.74 14.47 -38.44
CA PRO A 323 26.42 14.75 -39.82
C PRO A 323 27.29 13.87 -40.73
N PRO A 324 26.73 13.35 -41.84
CA PRO A 324 27.51 12.54 -42.76
C PRO A 324 28.70 13.38 -43.27
N GLY A 325 29.89 12.82 -43.09
CA GLY A 325 31.13 13.45 -43.54
C GLY A 325 31.02 13.81 -45.02
N ARG A 326 31.41 15.05 -45.35
CA ARG A 326 31.51 15.47 -46.76
C ARG A 326 32.51 14.55 -47.47
N PRO A 327 32.16 13.96 -48.63
CA PRO A 327 33.18 13.43 -49.52
C PRO A 327 33.91 14.63 -50.14
N THR A 328 35.24 14.60 -50.00
CA THR A 328 36.31 15.42 -50.63
C THR A 328 35.94 16.80 -51.17
#